data_AF-A0A521K851-F1
#
_entry.id   AF-A0A521K851-F1
#
_cell.length_a   1.000
_cell.length_b   1.000
_cell.length_c   1.000
_cell.angle_alpha   90.00
_cell.angle_beta   90.00
_cell.angle_gamma   90.00
#
_symmetry.space_group_name_H-M   'P 1'
#
loop_
_entity.id
_entity.type
_entity.pdbx_description
1 polymer ?
#
loop_
_entity_poly.entity_id
_entity_poly.type
_entity_poly.pdbx_seq_one_letter_code
_entity_poly.pdbx_strand_id
1 'polypeptide(L)'
;MTDQDDQLPDVPVDQALADRVVALYAQVDETLNDLRVPDEERKEVEQNLMEAIAADLLVSLGERLSDEDKEELAKFGEGLAPGTEPDLSAVAGFFRTKFNQEELVHALAEATESVLKEFTEAMK
;
A
#
# COMPACT_ATOMS: atom_id res chain seq x y z
N MET A 1 24.19 13.69 20.17
CA MET A 1 23.14 12.65 20.23
C MET A 1 21.85 13.39 19.94
N THR A 2 21.46 13.38 18.68
CA THR A 2 20.19 13.95 18.22
C THR A 2 19.30 12.77 17.91
N ASP A 3 18.53 12.36 18.91
CA ASP A 3 17.36 11.52 18.73
C ASP A 3 16.32 12.40 18.02
N GLN A 4 16.33 12.36 16.69
CA GLN A 4 15.16 12.73 15.91
C GLN A 4 14.22 11.53 16.00
N ASP A 5 13.39 11.51 17.03
CA ASP A 5 12.13 10.80 16.99
C ASP A 5 11.34 11.39 15.81
N ASP A 6 11.34 10.68 14.67
CA ASP A 6 10.39 10.85 13.58
C ASP A 6 8.98 10.59 14.16
N GLN A 7 8.44 11.58 14.87
CA GLN A 7 7.06 11.57 15.32
C GLN A 7 6.19 11.65 14.07
N LEU A 8 5.75 10.48 13.62
CA LEU A 8 4.60 10.34 12.73
C LEU A 8 3.48 11.25 13.27
N PRO A 9 2.88 12.11 12.44
CA PRO A 9 1.81 12.99 12.90
C PRO A 9 0.73 12.17 13.60
N ASP A 10 0.29 12.63 14.77
CA ASP A 10 -0.79 12.02 15.56
C ASP A 10 -2.13 12.24 14.84
N VAL A 11 -2.34 11.47 13.78
CA VAL A 11 -3.62 11.41 13.06
C VAL A 11 -4.54 10.51 13.86
N PRO A 12 -5.82 10.87 14.01
CA PRO A 12 -6.81 9.95 14.54
C PRO A 12 -6.80 8.68 13.68
N VAL A 13 -6.15 7.63 14.20
CA VAL A 13 -6.16 6.31 13.59
C VAL A 13 -7.60 5.82 13.71
N ASP A 14 -8.24 5.51 12.58
CA ASP A 14 -9.49 4.77 12.60
C ASP A 14 -9.21 3.39 13.20
N GLN A 15 -9.49 3.25 14.49
CA GLN A 15 -9.18 2.05 15.25
C GLN A 15 -9.90 0.82 14.66
N ALA A 16 -11.13 1.00 14.14
CA ALA A 16 -11.88 -0.10 13.55
C ALA A 16 -11.22 -0.57 12.25
N LEU A 17 -10.62 0.34 11.49
CA LEU A 17 -9.88 0.05 10.27
C LEU A 17 -8.55 -0.67 10.58
N ALA A 18 -7.81 -0.18 11.57
CA ALA A 18 -6.58 -0.83 12.04
C ALA A 18 -6.85 -2.26 12.53
N ASP A 19 -7.90 -2.46 13.32
CA ASP A 19 -8.29 -3.77 13.84
C ASP A 19 -8.65 -4.75 12.70
N ARG A 20 -9.31 -4.28 11.63
CA ARG A 20 -9.61 -5.10 10.44
C ARG A 20 -8.34 -5.52 9.70
N VAL A 21 -7.41 -4.59 9.49
CA VAL A 21 -6.14 -4.88 8.80
C VAL A 21 -5.33 -5.91 9.60
N VAL A 22 -5.22 -5.74 10.91
CA VAL A 22 -4.53 -6.71 11.79
C VAL A 22 -5.18 -8.10 11.71
N ALA A 23 -6.51 -8.16 11.72
CA ALA A 23 -7.23 -9.43 11.59
C ALA A 23 -6.97 -10.13 10.25
N LEU A 24 -6.82 -9.38 9.16
CA LEU A 24 -6.52 -9.93 7.83
C LEU A 24 -5.09 -10.44 7.74
N TYR A 25 -4.11 -9.72 8.30
CA TYR A 25 -2.73 -10.23 8.39
C TYR A 25 -2.66 -11.53 9.19
N ALA A 26 -3.42 -11.63 10.29
CA ALA A 26 -3.50 -12.87 11.06
C ALA A 26 -4.10 -14.04 10.25
N GLN A 27 -5.11 -13.78 9.40
CA GLN A 27 -5.68 -14.80 8.51
C GLN A 27 -4.71 -15.26 7.42
N VAL A 28 -3.92 -14.33 6.87
CA VAL A 28 -2.85 -14.68 5.91
C VAL A 28 -1.81 -15.57 6.58
N ASP A 29 -1.34 -15.22 7.79
CA ASP A 29 -0.37 -16.06 8.50
C ASP A 29 -0.94 -17.44 8.83
N GLU A 30 -2.19 -17.53 9.28
CA GLU A 30 -2.88 -18.81 9.51
C GLU A 30 -2.94 -19.65 8.22
N THR A 31 -3.28 -19.04 7.09
CA THR A 31 -3.33 -19.71 5.79
C THR A 31 -1.95 -20.24 5.36
N LEU A 32 -0.88 -19.44 5.55
CA LEU A 32 0.49 -19.85 5.24
C LEU A 32 0.98 -20.97 6.18
N ASN A 33 0.57 -20.94 7.45
CA ASN A 33 0.83 -21.99 8.42
C ASN A 33 0.15 -23.30 8.04
N ASP A 34 -1.12 -23.25 7.65
CA ASP A 34 -1.90 -24.42 7.22
C ASP A 34 -1.31 -25.08 5.97
N LEU A 35 -0.85 -24.26 5.02
CA LEU A 35 -0.17 -24.72 3.80
C LEU A 35 1.28 -25.13 4.04
N ARG A 36 1.81 -24.93 5.26
CA ARG A 36 3.19 -25.22 5.66
C ARG A 36 4.23 -24.56 4.74
N VAL A 37 3.95 -23.32 4.34
CA VAL A 37 4.85 -22.53 3.49
C VAL A 37 6.17 -22.29 4.24
N PRO A 38 7.33 -22.66 3.66
CA PRO A 38 8.64 -22.43 4.25
C PRO A 38 8.93 -20.94 4.49
N ASP A 39 9.74 -20.64 5.50
CA ASP A 39 10.08 -19.26 5.87
C ASP A 39 10.73 -18.44 4.74
N GLU A 40 11.46 -19.10 3.83
CA GLU A 40 12.04 -18.44 2.65
C GLU A 40 10.94 -17.98 1.68
N GLU A 41 9.95 -18.84 1.42
CA GLU A 41 8.80 -18.52 0.56
C GLU A 41 7.86 -17.49 1.22
N ARG A 42 7.77 -17.47 2.56
CA ARG A 42 6.98 -16.46 3.28
C ARG A 42 7.46 -15.04 3.03
N LYS A 43 8.77 -14.82 2.95
CA LYS A 43 9.33 -13.50 2.64
C LYS A 43 8.97 -13.05 1.23
N GLU A 44 8.96 -13.98 0.27
CA GLU A 44 8.53 -13.71 -1.09
C GLU A 44 7.03 -13.38 -1.13
N VAL A 45 6.21 -14.12 -0.38
CA VAL A 45 4.78 -13.82 -0.22
C VAL A 45 4.56 -12.44 0.40
N GLU A 46 5.28 -12.08 1.46
CA GLU A 46 5.19 -10.76 2.09
C GLU A 46 5.56 -9.64 1.12
N GLN A 47 6.62 -9.82 0.32
CA GLN A 47 7.01 -8.85 -0.71
C GLN A 47 5.93 -8.71 -1.77
N ASN A 48 5.43 -9.82 -2.29
CA ASN A 48 4.36 -9.82 -3.30
C ASN A 48 3.08 -9.16 -2.77
N LEU A 49 2.72 -9.40 -1.51
CA LEU A 49 1.59 -8.72 -0.85
C LEU A 49 1.82 -7.22 -0.74
N MET A 50 3.02 -6.79 -0.34
CA MET A 50 3.36 -5.38 -0.23
C MET A 50 3.30 -4.68 -1.60
N GLU A 51 3.81 -5.32 -2.65
CA GLU A 51 3.74 -4.81 -4.02
C GLU A 51 2.30 -4.72 -4.52
N ALA A 52 1.48 -5.74 -4.28
CA ALA A 52 0.07 -5.74 -4.66
C ALA A 52 -0.72 -4.64 -3.92
N ILE A 53 -0.48 -4.46 -2.62
CA ILE A 53 -1.10 -3.38 -1.83
C ILE A 53 -0.69 -2.00 -2.37
N ALA A 54 0.60 -1.83 -2.68
CA ALA A 54 1.09 -0.57 -3.25
C ALA A 54 0.47 -0.28 -4.62
N ALA A 55 0.34 -1.29 -5.48
CA ALA A 55 -0.29 -1.16 -6.78
C ALA A 55 -1.77 -0.77 -6.65
N ASP A 56 -2.53 -1.47 -5.81
CA ASP A 56 -3.96 -1.20 -5.60
C ASP A 56 -4.19 0.19 -4.98
N LEU A 57 -3.34 0.59 -4.02
CA LEU A 57 -3.36 1.92 -3.45
C LEU A 57 -3.14 3.01 -4.50
N LEU A 58 -2.13 2.85 -5.36
CA LEU A 58 -1.83 3.82 -6.41
C LEU A 58 -2.96 3.92 -7.44
N VAL A 59 -3.58 2.80 -7.80
CA VAL A 59 -4.76 2.77 -8.69
C VAL A 59 -5.93 3.50 -8.03
N SER A 60 -6.30 3.13 -6.80
CA SER A 60 -7.42 3.72 -6.06
C SER A 60 -7.26 5.24 -5.87
N LEU A 61 -6.08 5.69 -5.45
CA LEU A 61 -5.79 7.13 -5.35
C LEU A 61 -5.79 7.80 -6.72
N GLY A 62 -5.24 7.14 -7.74
CA GLY A 62 -5.19 7.63 -9.11
C GLY A 62 -6.58 7.84 -9.71
N GLU A 63 -7.55 6.96 -9.44
CA GLU A 63 -8.93 7.10 -9.92
C GLU A 63 -9.63 8.34 -9.35
N ARG A 64 -9.32 8.69 -8.10
CA ARG A 64 -9.87 9.83 -7.37
C ARG A 64 -9.29 11.18 -7.79
N LEU A 65 -8.18 11.18 -8.53
CA LEU A 65 -7.56 12.41 -9.06
C LEU A 65 -8.44 13.08 -10.11
N SER A 66 -8.29 14.40 -10.23
CA SER A 66 -8.83 15.15 -11.37
C SER A 66 -8.10 14.76 -12.68
N ASP A 67 -8.71 15.03 -13.83
CA ASP A 67 -8.07 14.73 -15.12
C ASP A 67 -6.75 15.51 -15.30
N GLU A 68 -6.68 16.75 -14.81
CA GLU A 68 -5.45 17.56 -14.80
C GLU A 68 -4.36 16.93 -13.92
N ASP A 69 -4.72 16.44 -12.74
CA ASP A 69 -3.79 15.76 -11.84
C ASP A 69 -3.32 14.42 -12.40
N LYS A 70 -4.17 13.70 -13.15
CA LYS A 70 -3.80 12.46 -13.85
C LYS A 70 -2.77 12.74 -14.94
N GLU A 71 -2.93 13.82 -15.69
CA GLU A 71 -1.92 14.28 -16.66
C GLU A 71 -0.62 14.71 -15.98
N GLU A 72 -0.68 15.33 -14.81
CA GLU A 72 0.50 15.65 -14.01
C GLU A 72 1.20 14.38 -13.53
N LEU A 73 0.46 13.40 -13.01
CA LEU A 73 0.99 12.12 -12.56
C LEU A 73 1.67 11.35 -13.72
N ALA A 74 1.07 11.36 -14.91
CA ALA A 74 1.63 10.71 -16.09
C ALA A 74 3.03 11.26 -16.45
N LYS A 75 3.30 12.54 -16.21
CA LYS A 75 4.60 13.18 -16.48
C LYS A 75 5.73 12.63 -15.61
N PHE A 76 5.43 12.03 -14.45
CA PHE A 76 6.47 11.36 -13.64
C PHE A 76 7.00 10.09 -14.32
N GLY A 77 6.22 9.49 -15.22
CA GLY A 77 6.64 8.36 -16.06
C GLY A 77 7.12 8.76 -17.45
N GLU A 78 6.84 9.99 -17.91
CA GLU A 78 7.24 10.44 -19.24
C GLU A 78 8.76 10.61 -19.36
N GLY A 79 9.33 10.00 -20.40
CA GLY A 79 10.77 10.09 -20.69
C GLY A 79 11.66 9.13 -19.90
N LEU A 80 11.08 8.26 -19.06
CA LEU A 80 11.80 7.13 -18.48
C LEU A 80 12.14 6.12 -19.58
N ALA A 81 13.37 5.60 -19.57
CA ALA A 81 13.75 4.55 -20.49
C ALA A 81 12.92 3.29 -20.19
N PRO A 82 12.61 2.45 -21.19
CA PRO A 82 11.95 1.17 -20.95
C PRO A 82 12.74 0.35 -19.92
N GLY A 83 12.10 0.01 -18.79
CA GLY A 83 12.72 -0.70 -17.66
C GLY A 83 13.31 0.20 -16.57
N THR A 84 13.15 1.52 -16.66
CA THR A 84 13.42 2.43 -15.55
C THR A 84 12.16 2.59 -14.70
N GLU A 85 12.28 2.27 -13.41
CA GLU A 85 11.20 2.45 -12.45
C GLU A 85 10.96 3.95 -12.18
N PRO A 86 9.70 4.38 -12.05
CA PRO A 86 9.37 5.74 -11.62
C PRO A 86 9.86 5.98 -10.20
N ASP A 87 10.23 7.24 -9.91
CA ASP A 87 10.63 7.64 -8.56
C ASP A 87 9.44 7.55 -7.60
N LEU A 88 9.37 6.44 -6.86
CA LEU A 88 8.31 6.18 -5.89
C LEU A 88 8.24 7.25 -4.79
N SER A 89 9.37 7.89 -4.45
CA SER A 89 9.38 8.99 -3.48
C SER A 89 8.70 10.23 -4.03
N ALA A 90 8.94 10.54 -5.31
CA ALA A 90 8.29 11.64 -6.00
C ALA A 90 6.79 11.39 -6.18
N VAL A 91 6.40 10.17 -6.58
CA VAL A 91 5.00 9.75 -6.72
C VAL A 91 4.27 9.82 -5.36
N ALA A 92 4.88 9.30 -4.29
CA ALA A 92 4.31 9.41 -2.94
C ALA A 92 4.20 10.87 -2.48
N GLY A 93 5.20 11.70 -2.82
CA GLY A 93 5.18 13.14 -2.58
C GLY A 93 4.02 13.83 -3.28
N PHE A 94 3.75 13.49 -4.54
CA PHE A 94 2.61 13.99 -5.30
C PHE A 94 1.29 13.68 -4.59
N PHE A 95 1.03 12.42 -4.23
CA PHE A 95 -0.21 12.03 -3.55
C PHE A 95 -0.43 12.76 -2.22
N ARG A 96 0.64 13.01 -1.44
CA ARG A 96 0.57 13.81 -0.20
C ARG A 96 0.18 15.26 -0.40
N THR A 97 0.35 15.81 -1.61
CA THR A 97 -0.09 17.17 -1.94
C THR A 97 -1.54 17.23 -2.41
N LYS A 98 -2.10 16.11 -2.88
CA LYS A 98 -3.46 16.04 -3.45
C LYS A 98 -4.49 15.53 -2.45
N PHE A 99 -4.08 14.63 -1.56
CA PHE A 99 -4.94 14.02 -0.55
C PHE A 99 -4.50 14.41 0.85
N ASN A 100 -5.45 14.56 1.76
CA ASN A 100 -5.12 14.74 3.16
C ASN A 100 -4.69 13.40 3.80
N GLN A 101 -4.09 13.47 4.99
CA GLN A 101 -3.53 12.29 5.64
C GLN A 101 -4.58 11.24 6.03
N GLU A 102 -5.79 11.66 6.39
CA GLU A 102 -6.90 10.75 6.70
C GLU A 102 -7.34 9.98 5.45
N GLU A 103 -7.45 10.65 4.30
CA GLU A 103 -7.76 10.02 3.01
C GLU A 103 -6.70 9.01 2.58
N LEU A 104 -5.42 9.33 2.80
CA LEU A 104 -4.31 8.43 2.48
C LEU A 104 -4.29 7.19 3.36
N VAL A 105 -4.53 7.36 4.67
CA VAL A 105 -4.63 6.23 5.61
C VAL A 105 -5.84 5.36 5.28
N HIS A 106 -6.98 5.97 4.94
CA HIS A 106 -8.17 5.25 4.55
C HIS A 106 -7.94 4.43 3.27
N ALA A 107 -7.41 5.04 2.22
CA ALA A 107 -7.11 4.36 0.97
C ALA A 107 -6.07 3.24 1.14
N LEU A 108 -5.03 3.45 1.96
CA LEU A 108 -4.04 2.40 2.26
C LEU A 108 -4.70 1.19 2.91
N ALA A 109 -5.59 1.42 3.87
CA ALA A 109 -6.23 0.32 4.56
C ALA A 109 -7.30 -0.37 3.72
N GLU A 110 -8.02 0.35 2.85
CA GLU A 110 -8.92 -0.25 1.86
C GLU A 110 -8.14 -1.15 0.89
N ALA A 111 -7.03 -0.66 0.35
CA ALA A 111 -6.15 -1.43 -0.53
C ALA A 111 -5.56 -2.66 0.17
N THR A 112 -5.12 -2.49 1.42
CA THR A 112 -4.65 -3.59 2.27
C THR A 112 -5.74 -4.63 2.50
N GLU A 113 -6.96 -4.17 2.81
CA GLU A 113 -8.10 -5.05 3.04
C GLU A 113 -8.50 -5.82 1.78
N SER A 114 -8.48 -5.16 0.61
CA SER A 114 -8.77 -5.76 -0.70
C SER A 114 -7.79 -6.89 -1.02
N VAL A 115 -6.49 -6.57 -1.03
CA VAL A 115 -5.43 -7.52 -1.41
C VAL A 115 -5.35 -8.70 -0.46
N LEU A 116 -5.42 -8.48 0.85
CA LEU A 116 -5.34 -9.59 1.81
C LEU A 116 -6.54 -10.55 1.70
N LYS A 117 -7.73 -10.04 1.37
CA LYS A 117 -8.90 -10.88 1.08
C LYS A 117 -8.70 -11.69 -0.18
N GLU A 118 -8.32 -11.05 -1.29
CA GLU A 118 -8.09 -11.72 -2.57
C GLU A 118 -7.02 -12.81 -2.44
N PHE A 119 -5.93 -12.52 -1.74
CA PHE A 119 -4.86 -13.48 -1.47
C PHE A 119 -5.37 -14.69 -0.68
N THR A 120 -6.11 -14.44 0.41
CA THR A 120 -6.67 -15.51 1.25
C THR A 120 -7.69 -16.37 0.49
N GLU A 121 -8.48 -15.77 -0.40
CA GLU A 121 -9.43 -16.48 -1.27
C GLU A 121 -8.72 -17.32 -2.33
N ALA A 122 -7.66 -16.80 -2.95
CA ALA A 122 -6.89 -17.53 -3.96
C ALA A 122 -6.12 -18.75 -3.41
N MET A 123 -5.85 -18.76 -2.10
CA MET A 123 -5.09 -19.80 -1.41
C MET A 123 -5.98 -20.91 -0.80
N LYS A 124 -7.31 -20.75 -0.84
CA LYS A 124 -8.31 -21.74 -0.39
C LYS A 124 -8.77 -22.64 -1.53
#